data_AF-I3W3M4-F1
#
_entry.id   AF-I3W3M4-F1
#
_cell.length_a   1.000
_cell.length_b   1.000
_cell.length_c   1.000
_cell.angle_alpha   90.00
_cell.angle_beta   90.00
_cell.angle_gamma   90.00
#
_symmetry.space_group_name_H-M   'P 1'
#
loop_
_entity.id
_entity.type
_entity.pdbx_description
1 polymer ?
#
loop_
_entity_poly.entity_id
_entity_poly.type
_entity_poly.pdbx_seq_one_letter_code
_entity_poly.pdbx_strand_id
1 'polypeptide(L)'
;MTTQSAAWTHSSSAQRLLNEAPYLPRCSDNKTAAIVRPVRYAIRYPYMQVNRSGMVSWLIFDLDHSNANIWDDRGLPAPNFIVRNRKNGHAHLYYAIIPVCTSENARSKPLQYMKAIYQAMAIKLDADTAYSGPVAKTPFHPWWDTTEVHDKEYELGELADYVELPTRSWNKGPDLDSVAHSRHCTMFEELRFYAYSIVGHMRETSSYPRFLQEVEAYAHNHNNFRARGFSANLSLSQVKATVKSVSRWTWDFYTGNSRCHRGAMQLDKSIPLDERQRMAASRTHGKRQQDTSSRIRVAVRKLTEAGARVTLVAIAGITSLSRQTIARYRSVIDEENSDGNTVTPLRSESAGETKNVNYGVHQITAPAFCLVSVTSVPADSVSGKGVNADPEDLSGESESSDTS
;
A
#
# COMPACT_ATOMS: atom_id res chain seq x y z
N MET A 1 8.19 54.68 -13.83
CA MET A 1 7.53 54.37 -12.54
C MET A 1 6.00 54.31 -12.64
N THR A 2 5.38 54.96 -13.63
CA THR A 2 3.91 55.06 -13.79
C THR A 2 3.24 53.77 -14.30
N THR A 3 3.93 52.98 -15.14
CA THR A 3 3.37 51.76 -15.76
C THR A 3 3.20 50.58 -14.80
N GLN A 4 4.11 50.40 -13.84
CA GLN A 4 4.01 49.31 -12.86
C GLN A 4 2.79 49.50 -11.97
N SER A 5 2.59 50.72 -11.45
CA SER A 5 1.42 51.06 -10.62
C SER A 5 0.09 50.88 -11.35
N ALA A 6 0.06 51.08 -12.68
CA ALA A 6 -1.14 50.90 -13.50
C ALA A 6 -1.49 49.41 -13.69
N ALA A 7 -0.48 48.54 -13.91
CA ALA A 7 -0.73 47.09 -14.08
C ALA A 7 -1.29 46.45 -12.80
N TRP A 8 -0.78 46.84 -11.62
CA TRP A 8 -1.28 46.34 -10.34
C TRP A 8 -2.69 46.83 -9.98
N THR A 9 -3.15 47.95 -10.56
CA THR A 9 -4.47 48.54 -10.24
C THR A 9 -5.60 48.07 -11.14
N HIS A 10 -5.30 47.57 -12.35
CA HIS A 10 -6.33 47.13 -13.31
C HIS A 10 -6.49 45.60 -13.38
N SER A 11 -5.53 44.84 -12.86
CA SER A 11 -5.54 43.38 -12.88
C SER A 11 -6.21 42.80 -11.62
N SER A 12 -7.30 42.05 -11.82
CA SER A 12 -8.02 41.31 -10.77
C SER A 12 -7.10 40.31 -10.06
N SER A 13 -6.33 39.55 -10.85
CA SER A 13 -5.35 38.58 -10.34
C SER A 13 -4.21 39.25 -9.56
N ALA A 14 -3.78 40.44 -10.00
CA ALA A 14 -2.69 41.16 -9.33
C ALA A 14 -3.16 41.70 -7.98
N GLN A 15 -4.38 42.25 -7.93
CA GLN A 15 -4.99 42.71 -6.69
C GLN A 15 -5.16 41.56 -5.69
N ARG A 16 -5.57 40.39 -6.17
CA ARG A 16 -5.62 39.17 -5.35
C ARG A 16 -4.25 38.81 -4.78
N LEU A 17 -3.20 38.83 -5.60
CA LEU A 17 -1.83 38.55 -5.13
C LEU A 17 -1.43 39.52 -4.01
N LEU A 18 -1.73 40.81 -4.15
CA LEU A 18 -1.46 41.81 -3.10
C LEU A 18 -2.26 41.56 -1.81
N ASN A 19 -3.52 41.15 -1.93
CA ASN A 19 -4.39 40.87 -0.79
C ASN A 19 -3.97 39.59 -0.05
N GLU A 20 -3.50 38.57 -0.77
CA GLU A 20 -3.13 37.27 -0.21
C GLU A 20 -1.67 37.21 0.27
N ALA A 21 -0.82 38.11 -0.20
CA ALA A 21 0.57 38.24 0.21
C ALA A 21 0.70 38.54 1.72
N PRO A 22 1.82 38.16 2.37
CA PRO A 22 2.10 38.58 3.74
C PRO A 22 2.01 40.10 3.86
N TYR A 23 1.67 40.66 5.02
CA TYR A 23 1.72 42.13 5.21
C TYR A 23 3.14 42.69 5.03
N LEU A 24 4.14 41.91 5.48
CA LEU A 24 5.57 42.18 5.38
C LEU A 24 6.28 41.03 4.63
N PRO A 25 6.13 40.93 3.30
CA PRO A 25 6.81 39.89 2.54
C PRO A 25 8.32 40.08 2.57
N ARG A 26 9.03 38.95 2.46
CA ARG A 26 10.46 38.97 2.10
C ARG A 26 10.60 39.34 0.63
N CYS A 27 11.59 40.15 0.30
CA CYS A 27 11.91 40.58 -1.06
C CYS A 27 13.41 40.79 -1.24
N SER A 28 13.88 40.72 -2.48
CA SER A 28 15.29 40.92 -2.81
C SER A 28 15.52 41.10 -4.31
N ASP A 29 16.67 41.68 -4.67
CA ASP A 29 17.11 41.80 -6.06
C ASP A 29 17.62 40.48 -6.66
N ASN A 30 17.91 39.49 -5.81
CA ASN A 30 18.31 38.13 -6.16
C ASN A 30 17.41 37.10 -5.43
N LYS A 31 17.65 35.79 -5.58
CA LYS A 31 16.84 34.73 -4.94
C LYS A 31 17.07 34.59 -3.40
N THR A 32 17.74 35.53 -2.71
CA THR A 32 18.17 35.36 -1.30
C THR A 32 17.14 35.75 -0.22
N ALA A 33 16.05 36.42 -0.58
CA ALA A 33 14.98 36.83 0.35
C ALA A 33 15.48 37.67 1.55
N ALA A 34 16.47 38.54 1.31
CA ALA A 34 17.24 39.24 2.33
C ALA A 34 16.51 40.41 3.04
N ILE A 35 15.51 41.02 2.38
CA ILE A 35 14.88 42.26 2.87
C ILE A 35 13.43 41.97 3.24
N VAL A 36 12.91 42.60 4.30
CA VAL A 36 11.49 42.56 4.68
C VAL A 36 10.90 43.96 4.52
N ARG A 37 9.81 44.09 3.77
CA ARG A 37 9.14 45.38 3.49
C ARG A 37 7.63 45.21 3.41
N PRO A 38 6.84 46.27 3.64
CA PRO A 38 5.41 46.26 3.31
C PRO A 38 5.18 45.93 1.83
N VAL A 39 4.10 45.18 1.53
CA VAL A 39 3.75 44.72 0.16
C VAL A 39 3.90 45.81 -0.91
N ARG A 40 3.37 47.00 -0.66
CA ARG A 40 3.44 48.16 -1.58
C ARG A 40 4.85 48.56 -2.02
N TYR A 41 5.87 48.21 -1.23
CA TYR A 41 7.27 48.42 -1.54
C TYR A 41 7.94 47.14 -2.06
N ALA A 42 7.53 45.98 -1.58
CA ALA A 42 8.07 44.69 -2.01
C ALA A 42 7.85 44.41 -3.51
N ILE A 43 6.74 44.88 -4.09
CA ILE A 43 6.46 44.78 -5.54
C ILE A 43 7.52 45.46 -6.43
N ARG A 44 8.35 46.33 -5.86
CA ARG A 44 9.43 47.03 -6.57
C ARG A 44 10.68 46.18 -6.71
N TYR A 45 10.72 45.01 -6.07
CA TYR A 45 11.81 44.06 -6.17
C TYR A 45 11.44 42.93 -7.13
N PRO A 46 12.42 42.35 -7.85
CA PRO A 46 12.19 41.28 -8.81
C PRO A 46 11.77 39.97 -8.15
N TYR A 47 12.16 39.72 -6.90
CA TYR A 47 11.72 38.55 -6.16
C TYR A 47 10.98 38.98 -4.90
N MET A 48 9.80 38.40 -4.67
CA MET A 48 9.02 38.61 -3.45
C MET A 48 8.38 37.33 -2.94
N GLN A 49 8.10 37.29 -1.65
CA GLN A 49 7.29 36.27 -1.02
C GLN A 49 5.82 36.48 -1.40
N VAL A 50 5.21 35.45 -1.97
CA VAL A 50 3.83 35.51 -2.50
C VAL A 50 2.82 34.92 -1.52
N ASN A 51 3.13 33.78 -0.89
CA ASN A 51 2.24 33.15 0.08
C ASN A 51 2.57 33.59 1.51
N ARG A 52 1.53 33.87 2.31
CA ARG A 52 1.65 34.20 3.74
C ARG A 52 2.09 32.99 4.57
N SER A 53 2.66 33.25 5.75
CA SER A 53 2.97 32.16 6.69
C SER A 53 1.68 31.46 7.11
N GLY A 54 1.65 30.13 7.02
CA GLY A 54 0.52 29.32 7.45
C GLY A 54 -0.66 29.26 6.46
N MET A 55 -0.56 29.85 5.26
CA MET A 55 -1.56 29.68 4.20
C MET A 55 -0.94 29.74 2.80
N VAL A 56 -1.39 28.86 1.92
CA VAL A 56 -1.00 28.83 0.50
C VAL A 56 -2.21 29.18 -0.35
N SER A 57 -2.13 30.30 -1.06
CA SER A 57 -3.18 30.81 -1.96
C SER A 57 -2.76 30.76 -3.43
N TRP A 58 -1.47 30.51 -3.68
CA TRP A 58 -0.86 30.41 -5.00
C TRP A 58 0.04 29.17 -5.08
N LEU A 59 -0.20 28.30 -6.06
CA LEU A 59 0.77 27.27 -6.46
C LEU A 59 1.69 27.88 -7.50
N ILE A 60 3.01 27.81 -7.26
CA ILE A 60 4.03 28.45 -8.08
C ILE A 60 4.98 27.38 -8.59
N PHE A 61 5.15 27.29 -9.90
CA PHE A 61 6.03 26.31 -10.54
C PHE A 61 7.18 27.04 -11.24
N ASP A 62 8.43 26.80 -10.81
CA ASP A 62 9.64 27.31 -11.47
C ASP A 62 10.01 26.38 -12.64
N LEU A 63 9.91 26.91 -13.86
CA LEU A 63 10.26 26.22 -15.10
C LEU A 63 11.68 26.60 -15.50
N ASP A 64 12.57 25.62 -15.51
CA ASP A 64 13.98 25.79 -15.91
C ASP A 64 14.21 25.60 -17.42
N HIS A 65 13.15 25.52 -18.20
CA HIS A 65 13.19 25.45 -19.66
C HIS A 65 12.51 26.67 -20.31
N SER A 66 12.80 26.91 -21.59
CA SER A 66 12.29 28.05 -22.35
C SER A 66 10.80 27.95 -22.71
N ASN A 67 10.22 26.74 -22.71
CA ASN A 67 8.79 26.56 -23.04
C ASN A 67 7.86 26.96 -21.88
N ALA A 68 7.59 28.25 -21.74
CA ALA A 68 6.67 28.76 -20.73
C ALA A 68 5.18 28.45 -21.00
N ASN A 69 4.85 27.79 -22.11
CA ASN A 69 3.49 27.35 -22.47
C ASN A 69 3.31 25.83 -22.36
N ILE A 70 4.24 25.11 -21.74
CA ILE A 70 4.19 23.65 -21.57
C ILE A 70 2.89 23.12 -20.94
N TRP A 71 2.17 23.97 -20.20
CA TRP A 71 0.87 23.62 -19.63
C TRP A 71 -0.16 23.26 -20.71
N ASP A 72 -0.16 23.95 -21.85
CA ASP A 72 -1.09 23.72 -22.97
C ASP A 72 -0.73 22.39 -23.67
N ASP A 73 0.56 22.19 -23.97
CA ASP A 73 1.09 20.96 -24.57
C ASP A 73 0.77 19.69 -23.75
N ARG A 74 0.70 19.86 -22.42
CA ARG A 74 0.44 18.76 -21.47
C ARG A 74 -1.03 18.64 -21.11
N GLY A 75 -1.92 19.50 -21.63
CA GLY A 75 -3.34 19.50 -21.28
C GLY A 75 -3.59 19.76 -19.79
N LEU A 76 -2.83 20.68 -19.21
CA LEU A 76 -3.10 21.27 -17.91
C LEU A 76 -3.99 22.51 -18.07
N PRO A 77 -4.73 22.92 -17.02
CA PRO A 77 -5.51 24.14 -17.09
C PRO A 77 -4.58 25.35 -17.24
N ALA A 78 -5.11 26.46 -17.76
CA ALA A 78 -4.33 27.67 -17.95
C ALA A 78 -3.84 28.25 -16.59
N PRO A 79 -2.60 28.73 -16.48
CA PRO A 79 -2.14 29.44 -15.29
C PRO A 79 -2.72 30.86 -15.27
N ASN A 80 -2.88 31.45 -14.09
CA ASN A 80 -3.29 32.86 -13.95
C ASN A 80 -2.20 33.81 -14.45
N PHE A 81 -0.94 33.54 -14.05
CA PHE A 81 0.22 34.31 -14.51
C PHE A 81 1.30 33.42 -15.10
N ILE A 82 1.93 33.96 -16.14
CA ILE A 82 3.17 33.45 -16.70
C ILE A 82 4.21 34.54 -16.55
N VAL A 83 5.16 34.37 -15.63
CA VAL A 83 6.21 35.35 -15.34
C VAL A 83 7.53 34.87 -15.91
N ARG A 84 7.87 35.35 -17.10
CA ARG A 84 9.02 34.90 -17.91
C ARG A 84 10.23 35.79 -17.67
N ASN A 85 11.40 35.17 -17.65
CA ASN A 85 12.66 35.89 -17.76
C ASN A 85 12.94 36.18 -19.23
N ARG A 86 13.06 37.48 -19.57
CA ARG A 86 13.29 37.99 -20.93
C ARG A 86 14.57 37.45 -21.58
N LYS A 87 15.57 37.01 -20.80
CA LYS A 87 16.87 36.58 -21.32
C LYS A 87 16.97 35.07 -21.59
N ASN A 88 16.56 34.24 -20.64
CA ASN A 88 16.76 32.78 -20.74
C ASN A 88 15.46 31.99 -20.97
N GLY A 89 14.29 32.65 -20.96
CA GLY A 89 13.00 32.00 -21.17
C GLY A 89 12.45 31.23 -19.96
N HIS A 90 13.21 31.10 -18.87
CA HIS A 90 12.74 30.42 -17.65
C HIS A 90 11.56 31.19 -17.07
N ALA A 91 10.52 30.49 -16.64
CA ALA A 91 9.27 31.11 -16.26
C ALA A 91 8.77 30.61 -14.90
N HIS A 92 8.03 31.44 -14.19
CA HIS A 92 7.20 30.97 -13.09
C HIS A 92 5.75 30.95 -13.55
N LEU A 93 5.08 29.81 -13.38
CA LEU A 93 3.64 29.69 -13.56
C LEU A 93 2.93 29.85 -12.22
N TYR A 94 1.87 30.64 -12.20
CA TYR A 94 1.06 30.89 -11.00
C TYR A 94 -0.34 30.34 -11.20
N TYR A 95 -0.79 29.51 -10.27
CA TYR A 95 -2.18 29.05 -10.19
C TYR A 95 -2.79 29.56 -8.89
N ALA A 96 -3.81 30.39 -8.99
CA ALA A 96 -4.63 30.84 -7.88
C ALA A 96 -5.47 29.67 -7.39
N ILE A 97 -5.36 29.31 -6.11
CA ILE A 97 -6.19 28.29 -5.48
C ILE A 97 -6.97 28.87 -4.32
N ILE A 98 -8.10 28.25 -3.97
CA ILE A 98 -8.77 28.51 -2.70
C ILE A 98 -7.73 28.31 -1.56
N PRO A 99 -7.51 29.30 -0.68
CA PRO A 99 -6.42 29.25 0.29
C PRO A 99 -6.44 28.01 1.19
N VAL A 100 -5.32 27.29 1.23
CA VAL A 100 -5.15 26.11 2.08
C VAL A 100 -4.33 26.48 3.30
N CYS A 101 -4.87 26.23 4.49
CA CYS A 101 -4.14 26.42 5.74
C CYS A 101 -2.97 25.42 5.83
N THR A 102 -1.78 25.92 6.14
CA THR A 102 -0.53 25.16 6.30
C THR A 102 0.10 25.33 7.68
N SER A 103 -0.62 25.95 8.63
CA SER A 103 -0.18 26.07 10.02
C SER A 103 -0.16 24.72 10.73
N GLU A 104 0.38 24.68 11.95
CA GLU A 104 0.44 23.45 12.76
C GLU A 104 -0.95 22.87 13.09
N ASN A 105 -1.97 23.72 13.11
CA ASN A 105 -3.36 23.33 13.38
C ASN A 105 -4.16 23.04 12.09
N ALA A 106 -3.51 23.01 10.92
CA ALA A 106 -4.17 22.75 9.66
C ALA A 106 -4.76 21.34 9.59
N ARG A 107 -5.92 21.21 8.92
CA ARG A 107 -6.48 19.89 8.60
C ARG A 107 -5.52 19.16 7.66
N SER A 108 -5.12 17.95 8.04
CA SER A 108 -4.16 17.14 7.28
C SER A 108 -4.63 16.81 5.87
N LYS A 109 -5.92 16.48 5.69
CA LYS A 109 -6.48 16.05 4.40
C LYS A 109 -6.35 17.11 3.28
N PRO A 110 -6.85 18.36 3.42
CA PRO A 110 -6.67 19.39 2.38
C PRO A 110 -5.20 19.72 2.10
N LEU A 111 -4.37 19.78 3.15
CA LEU A 111 -2.94 20.07 3.01
C LEU A 111 -2.22 18.97 2.20
N GLN A 112 -2.54 17.71 2.47
CA GLN A 112 -1.99 16.57 1.74
C GLN A 112 -2.48 16.54 0.29
N TYR A 113 -3.76 16.82 0.08
CA TYR A 113 -4.36 16.86 -1.25
C TYR A 113 -3.69 17.94 -2.12
N MET A 114 -3.53 19.15 -1.59
CA MET A 114 -2.80 20.24 -2.25
C MET A 114 -1.36 19.84 -2.59
N LYS A 115 -0.64 19.21 -1.66
CA LYS A 115 0.75 18.75 -1.89
C LYS A 115 0.83 17.68 -2.99
N ALA A 116 -0.13 16.75 -3.02
CA ALA A 116 -0.18 15.69 -4.03
C ALA A 116 -0.46 16.26 -5.43
N ILE A 117 -1.40 17.20 -5.54
CA ILE A 117 -1.70 17.93 -6.78
C ILE A 117 -0.48 18.71 -7.24
N TYR A 118 0.16 19.47 -6.33
CA TYR A 118 1.38 20.22 -6.64
C TYR A 118 2.48 19.31 -7.20
N GLN A 119 2.73 18.16 -6.57
CA GLN A 119 3.73 17.21 -7.06
C GLN A 119 3.38 16.66 -8.44
N ALA A 120 2.13 16.25 -8.66
CA ALA A 120 1.70 15.70 -9.93
C ALA A 120 1.75 16.75 -11.07
N MET A 121 1.34 17.99 -10.78
CA MET A 121 1.47 19.11 -11.72
C MET A 121 2.94 19.46 -11.99
N ALA A 122 3.80 19.51 -10.97
CA ALA A 122 5.22 19.81 -11.15
C ALA A 122 5.91 18.79 -12.06
N ILE A 123 5.64 17.50 -11.88
CA ILE A 123 6.14 16.43 -12.77
C ILE A 123 5.62 16.63 -14.19
N LYS A 124 4.32 16.93 -14.34
CA LYS A 124 3.68 17.08 -15.64
C LYS A 124 4.18 18.34 -16.38
N LEU A 125 4.54 19.39 -15.66
CA LEU A 125 5.12 20.64 -16.16
C LEU A 125 6.64 20.59 -16.34
N ASP A 126 7.31 19.49 -15.97
CA ASP A 126 8.78 19.41 -15.91
C ASP A 126 9.41 20.55 -15.06
N ALA A 127 8.71 20.92 -14.00
CA ALA A 127 9.09 21.97 -13.07
C ALA A 127 10.02 21.45 -11.97
N ASP A 128 10.77 22.36 -11.32
CA ASP A 128 11.60 22.00 -10.18
C ASP A 128 10.73 21.52 -8.99
N THR A 129 10.75 20.20 -8.76
CA THR A 129 10.01 19.56 -7.67
C THR A 129 10.56 19.89 -6.27
N ALA A 130 11.81 20.37 -6.20
CA ALA A 130 12.46 20.83 -4.97
C ALA A 130 12.25 22.33 -4.71
N TYR A 131 11.50 23.03 -5.59
CA TYR A 131 11.20 24.44 -5.41
C TYR A 131 10.38 24.66 -4.14
N SER A 132 11.10 25.06 -3.09
CA SER A 132 10.61 25.44 -1.77
C SER A 132 11.04 26.87 -1.43
N GLY A 133 11.49 27.61 -2.44
CA GLY A 133 12.07 28.93 -2.30
C GLY A 133 11.11 29.90 -1.61
N PRO A 134 11.57 30.69 -0.63
CA PRO A 134 10.71 31.62 0.11
C PRO A 134 10.17 32.76 -0.77
N VAL A 135 10.75 32.97 -1.96
CA VAL A 135 10.44 34.08 -2.87
C VAL A 135 10.32 33.58 -4.31
N ALA A 136 9.41 34.20 -5.06
CA ALA A 136 9.13 33.92 -6.46
C ALA A 136 9.28 35.19 -7.31
N LYS A 137 9.32 35.05 -8.65
CA LYS A 137 9.42 36.19 -9.58
C LYS A 137 8.20 37.10 -9.44
N THR A 138 8.40 38.34 -9.01
CA THR A 138 7.31 39.30 -8.79
C THR A 138 6.57 39.64 -10.08
N PRO A 139 5.27 39.30 -10.24
CA PRO A 139 4.51 39.66 -11.45
C PRO A 139 4.55 41.16 -11.74
N PHE A 140 4.52 41.54 -13.01
CA PHE A 140 4.57 42.93 -13.50
C PHE A 140 5.83 43.72 -13.10
N HIS A 141 6.86 43.07 -12.55
CA HIS A 141 8.16 43.73 -12.36
C HIS A 141 8.85 43.94 -13.73
N PRO A 142 9.45 45.12 -13.99
CA PRO A 142 10.07 45.43 -15.29
C PRO A 142 11.14 44.42 -15.76
N TRP A 143 11.80 43.75 -14.82
CA TRP A 143 12.80 42.70 -15.13
C TRP A 143 12.16 41.46 -15.78
N TRP A 144 10.89 41.20 -15.49
CA TRP A 144 10.15 40.07 -16.03
C TRP A 144 9.21 40.49 -17.13
N ASP A 145 8.84 39.52 -17.96
CA ASP A 145 7.73 39.64 -18.89
C ASP A 145 6.56 38.86 -18.32
N THR A 146 5.49 39.57 -17.98
CA THR A 146 4.34 38.97 -17.28
C THR A 146 3.16 38.94 -18.23
N THR A 147 2.63 37.75 -18.46
CA THR A 147 1.35 37.54 -19.13
C THR A 147 0.33 37.14 -18.08
N GLU A 148 -0.73 37.93 -17.94
CA GLU A 148 -1.94 37.52 -17.22
C GLU A 148 -2.86 36.82 -18.20
N VAL A 149 -3.29 35.60 -17.86
CA VAL A 149 -4.17 34.80 -18.73
C VAL A 149 -5.63 34.93 -18.29
N HIS A 150 -5.90 34.80 -16.99
CA HIS A 150 -7.23 34.93 -16.40
C HIS A 150 -7.16 35.14 -14.88
N ASP A 151 -8.28 35.50 -14.26
CA ASP A 151 -8.44 35.74 -12.83
C ASP A 151 -9.18 34.65 -12.06
N LYS A 152 -9.59 33.58 -12.74
CA LYS A 152 -10.23 32.40 -12.14
C LYS A 152 -9.42 31.82 -10.96
N GLU A 153 -10.11 31.54 -9.87
CA GLU A 153 -9.59 30.72 -8.76
C GLU A 153 -9.90 29.25 -9.00
N TYR A 154 -8.91 28.40 -8.78
CA TYR A 154 -9.05 26.96 -8.94
C TYR A 154 -9.41 26.26 -7.63
N GLU A 155 -10.36 25.34 -7.72
CA GLU A 155 -10.54 24.33 -6.68
C GLU A 155 -9.46 23.25 -6.81
N LEU A 156 -9.05 22.67 -5.68
CA LEU A 156 -8.12 21.54 -5.70
C LEU A 156 -8.71 20.33 -6.44
N GLY A 157 -10.03 20.13 -6.35
CA GLY A 157 -10.73 19.07 -7.08
C GLY A 157 -10.58 19.25 -8.58
N GLU A 158 -10.81 20.47 -9.08
CA GLU A 158 -10.65 20.80 -10.49
C GLU A 158 -9.22 20.53 -10.98
N LEU A 159 -8.19 20.99 -10.25
CA LEU A 159 -6.80 20.74 -10.65
C LEU A 159 -6.44 19.25 -10.65
N ALA A 160 -7.05 18.46 -9.77
CA ALA A 160 -6.81 17.03 -9.69
C ALA A 160 -7.35 16.26 -10.91
N ASP A 161 -8.41 16.75 -11.56
CA ASP A 161 -8.97 16.11 -12.75
C ASP A 161 -7.99 16.09 -13.94
N TYR A 162 -6.99 16.99 -13.93
CA TYR A 162 -5.97 17.08 -14.99
C TYR A 162 -4.69 16.30 -14.69
N VAL A 163 -4.56 15.67 -13.51
CA VAL A 163 -3.32 14.99 -13.10
C VAL A 163 -3.57 13.65 -12.43
N GLU A 164 -2.74 12.67 -12.73
CA GLU A 164 -2.76 11.40 -12.02
C GLU A 164 -2.05 11.54 -10.66
N LEU A 165 -2.83 11.49 -9.57
CA LEU A 165 -2.27 11.59 -8.24
C LEU A 165 -1.51 10.32 -7.87
N PRO A 166 -0.22 10.42 -7.45
CA PRO A 166 0.58 9.26 -7.12
C PRO A 166 -0.03 8.49 -5.94
N THR A 167 -0.57 7.31 -6.22
CA THR A 167 -1.03 6.38 -5.19
C THR A 167 0.19 5.64 -4.62
N ARG A 168 0.64 6.03 -3.42
CA ARG A 168 1.82 5.39 -2.79
C ARG A 168 1.50 3.94 -2.41
N SER A 169 2.24 2.98 -2.99
CA SER A 169 2.10 1.55 -2.66
C SER A 169 3.11 1.12 -1.59
N TRP A 170 2.62 0.65 -0.44
CA TRP A 170 3.45 0.37 0.75
C TRP A 170 3.41 -1.10 1.20
N ASN A 171 3.65 -2.06 0.28
CA ASN A 171 3.52 -3.49 0.61
C ASN A 171 4.76 -4.34 0.30
N LYS A 172 5.95 -3.86 0.66
CA LYS A 172 7.11 -4.76 0.86
C LYS A 172 7.42 -4.76 2.35
N GLY A 173 7.73 -5.93 2.92
CA GLY A 173 8.19 -6.07 4.31
C GLY A 173 9.59 -5.48 4.56
N PRO A 174 10.14 -5.60 5.79
CA PRO A 174 11.48 -5.15 6.13
C PRO A 174 12.55 -5.77 5.22
N ASP A 175 13.30 -4.95 4.49
CA ASP A 175 14.50 -5.40 3.75
C ASP A 175 15.74 -5.16 4.63
N LEU A 176 15.81 -5.87 5.77
CA LEU A 176 16.85 -5.65 6.78
C LEU A 176 18.26 -5.95 6.25
N ASP A 177 18.39 -6.89 5.31
CA ASP A 177 19.67 -7.27 4.69
C ASP A 177 20.28 -6.13 3.88
N SER A 178 19.45 -5.36 3.16
CA SER A 178 19.94 -4.19 2.41
C SER A 178 20.45 -3.04 3.30
N VAL A 179 20.06 -3.05 4.58
CA VAL A 179 20.30 -1.95 5.51
C VAL A 179 21.30 -2.31 6.62
N ALA A 180 21.66 -3.59 6.73
CA ALA A 180 22.45 -4.18 7.82
C ALA A 180 23.78 -3.46 8.16
N HIS A 181 24.35 -2.70 7.24
CA HIS A 181 25.57 -1.90 7.48
C HIS A 181 25.39 -0.66 8.38
N SER A 182 24.16 -0.18 8.62
CA SER A 182 23.91 1.11 9.28
C SER A 182 22.92 0.99 10.42
N ARG A 183 23.38 1.21 11.66
CA ARG A 183 22.55 1.21 12.88
C ARG A 183 21.32 2.11 12.76
N HIS A 184 21.49 3.31 12.20
CA HIS A 184 20.41 4.28 12.03
C HIS A 184 19.37 3.79 11.03
N CYS A 185 19.82 3.27 9.89
CA CYS A 185 18.91 2.82 8.87
C CYS A 185 18.21 1.52 9.32
N THR A 186 18.90 0.60 10.00
CA THR A 186 18.29 -0.61 10.59
C THR A 186 17.22 -0.25 11.61
N MET A 187 17.51 0.67 12.54
CA MET A 187 16.53 1.17 13.52
C MET A 187 15.32 1.81 12.84
N PHE A 188 15.54 2.64 11.81
CA PHE A 188 14.45 3.25 11.05
C PHE A 188 13.56 2.21 10.38
N GLU A 189 14.16 1.17 9.80
CA GLU A 189 13.44 0.13 9.09
C GLU A 189 12.61 -0.75 10.02
N GLU A 190 13.19 -1.17 11.15
CA GLU A 190 12.47 -1.89 12.20
C GLU A 190 11.32 -1.04 12.75
N LEU A 191 11.58 0.23 13.08
CA LEU A 191 10.58 1.13 13.64
C LEU A 191 9.43 1.41 12.68
N ARG A 192 9.70 1.65 11.39
CA ARG A 192 8.62 1.99 10.46
C ARG A 192 7.67 0.82 10.25
N PHE A 193 8.16 -0.42 10.18
CA PHE A 193 7.28 -1.58 10.02
C PHE A 193 6.48 -1.91 11.27
N TYR A 194 7.09 -1.75 12.45
CA TYR A 194 6.35 -1.84 13.71
C TYR A 194 5.26 -0.75 13.80
N ALA A 195 5.61 0.50 13.48
CA ALA A 195 4.65 1.59 13.46
C ALA A 195 3.50 1.33 12.47
N TYR A 196 3.80 0.75 11.30
CA TYR A 196 2.81 0.38 10.29
C TYR A 196 1.84 -0.70 10.76
N SER A 197 2.31 -1.68 11.55
CA SER A 197 1.46 -2.78 12.02
C SER A 197 0.44 -2.34 13.07
N ILE A 198 0.78 -1.33 13.90
CA ILE A 198 -0.08 -0.90 15.00
C ILE A 198 -0.91 0.35 14.68
N VAL A 199 -0.48 1.21 13.74
CA VAL A 199 -1.10 2.54 13.54
C VAL A 199 -2.58 2.48 13.16
N GLY A 200 -3.02 1.45 12.43
CA GLY A 200 -4.43 1.27 12.10
C GLY A 200 -5.29 1.13 13.36
N HIS A 201 -4.95 0.16 14.21
CA HIS A 201 -5.63 -0.07 15.49
C HIS A 201 -5.49 1.12 16.44
N MET A 202 -4.32 1.73 16.52
CA MET A 202 -4.06 2.85 17.44
C MET A 202 -4.84 4.12 17.07
N ARG A 203 -5.15 4.33 15.79
CA ARG A 203 -6.03 5.44 15.36
C ARG A 203 -7.50 5.19 15.68
N GLU A 204 -7.91 3.92 15.74
CA GLU A 204 -9.29 3.53 16.06
C GLU A 204 -9.52 3.53 17.58
N THR A 205 -8.53 3.07 18.36
CA THR A 205 -8.67 2.82 19.80
C THR A 205 -8.01 3.88 20.68
N SER A 206 -7.12 4.73 20.15
CA SER A 206 -6.21 5.55 20.96
C SER A 206 -5.81 6.89 20.30
N SER A 207 -4.85 7.59 20.91
CA SER A 207 -4.38 8.92 20.48
C SER A 207 -2.91 8.91 20.07
N TYR A 208 -2.48 9.95 19.34
CA TYR A 208 -1.11 10.11 18.88
C TYR A 208 -0.04 10.03 19.99
N PRO A 209 -0.20 10.69 21.16
CA PRO A 209 0.78 10.57 22.25
C PRO A 209 0.98 9.13 22.72
N ARG A 210 -0.09 8.33 22.78
CA ARG A 210 0.01 6.92 23.18
C ARG A 210 0.67 6.08 22.11
N PHE A 211 0.35 6.31 20.83
CA PHE A 211 1.07 5.70 19.71
C PHE A 211 2.58 6.05 19.72
N LEU A 212 2.93 7.30 20.00
CA LEU A 212 4.32 7.72 20.12
C LEU A 212 5.05 6.97 21.24
N GLN A 213 4.41 6.80 22.39
CA GLN A 213 4.96 6.06 23.54
C GLN A 213 5.21 4.58 23.21
N GLU A 214 4.28 3.92 22.51
CA GLU A 214 4.45 2.52 22.08
C GLU A 214 5.63 2.35 21.12
N VAL A 215 5.76 3.25 20.13
CA VAL A 215 6.90 3.24 19.20
C VAL A 215 8.22 3.56 19.93
N GLU A 216 8.21 4.46 20.91
CA GLU A 216 9.38 4.78 21.74
C GLU A 216 9.83 3.58 22.58
N ALA A 217 8.90 2.89 23.25
CA ALA A 217 9.18 1.68 24.02
C ALA A 217 9.78 0.58 23.14
N TYR A 218 9.21 0.36 21.95
CA TYR A 218 9.76 -0.57 20.96
C TYR A 218 11.18 -0.18 20.57
N ALA A 219 11.44 1.10 20.27
CA ALA A 219 12.76 1.59 19.88
C ALA A 219 13.82 1.38 20.98
N HIS A 220 13.45 1.61 22.25
CA HIS A 220 14.36 1.38 23.37
C HIS A 220 14.75 -0.10 23.51
N ASN A 221 13.78 -1.00 23.37
CA ASN A 221 14.01 -2.44 23.46
C ASN A 221 14.88 -2.96 22.29
N HIS A 222 14.73 -2.35 21.10
CA HIS A 222 15.47 -2.75 19.89
C HIS A 222 16.79 -2.01 19.70
N ASN A 223 17.17 -1.11 20.62
CA ASN A 223 18.47 -0.43 20.61
C ASN A 223 19.58 -1.29 21.23
N ASN A 224 19.69 -2.54 20.78
CA ASN A 224 20.65 -3.54 21.24
C ASN A 224 21.77 -3.82 20.22
N PHE A 225 22.12 -2.82 19.40
CA PHE A 225 23.13 -2.94 18.34
C PHE A 225 24.49 -3.49 18.80
N ARG A 226 24.91 -3.21 20.03
CA ARG A 226 26.14 -3.77 20.60
C ARG A 226 26.10 -5.30 20.66
N ALA A 227 24.94 -5.87 21.02
CA ALA A 227 24.74 -7.32 21.02
C ALA A 227 24.64 -7.90 19.59
N ARG A 228 24.31 -7.06 18.60
CA ARG A 228 24.23 -7.41 17.17
C ARG A 228 25.57 -7.25 16.43
N GLY A 229 26.67 -7.07 17.15
CA GLY A 229 28.02 -6.98 16.57
C GLY A 229 28.47 -5.58 16.16
N PHE A 230 27.71 -4.53 16.47
CA PHE A 230 28.15 -3.15 16.26
C PHE A 230 29.02 -2.62 17.40
N SER A 231 29.81 -1.60 17.13
CA SER A 231 30.70 -0.96 18.11
C SER A 231 29.97 -0.34 19.31
N ALA A 232 28.76 0.19 19.09
CA ALA A 232 27.94 0.80 20.14
C ALA A 232 26.45 0.87 19.77
N ASN A 233 25.60 0.95 20.79
CA ASN A 233 24.18 1.31 20.65
C ASN A 233 24.02 2.76 20.16
N LEU A 234 22.84 3.09 19.64
CA LEU A 234 22.47 4.47 19.35
C LEU A 234 22.27 5.23 20.67
N SER A 235 22.58 6.53 20.68
CA SER A 235 22.28 7.37 21.84
C SER A 235 20.77 7.55 22.00
N LEU A 236 20.30 7.84 23.21
CA LEU A 236 18.87 8.10 23.46
C LEU A 236 18.34 9.26 22.62
N SER A 237 19.17 10.29 22.36
CA SER A 237 18.80 11.41 21.49
C SER A 237 18.61 10.99 20.03
N GLN A 238 19.46 10.11 19.52
CA GLN A 238 19.34 9.54 18.18
C GLN A 238 18.09 8.68 18.04
N VAL A 239 17.83 7.82 19.02
CA VAL A 239 16.62 6.98 19.07
C VAL A 239 15.37 7.86 19.07
N LYS A 240 15.30 8.87 19.95
CA LYS A 240 14.17 9.81 20.02
C LYS A 240 13.93 10.57 18.72
N ALA A 241 15.00 10.97 18.02
CA ALA A 241 14.89 11.64 16.72
C ALA A 241 14.25 10.71 15.68
N THR A 242 14.70 9.45 15.60
CA THR A 242 14.14 8.45 14.68
C THR A 242 12.69 8.13 15.02
N VAL A 243 12.37 7.91 16.30
CA VAL A 243 11.00 7.67 16.79
C VAL A 243 10.09 8.84 16.40
N LYS A 244 10.49 10.08 16.67
CA LYS A 244 9.67 11.25 16.34
C LYS A 244 9.42 11.37 14.83
N SER A 245 10.43 11.08 14.01
CA SER A 245 10.32 11.09 12.55
C SER A 245 9.35 10.01 12.06
N VAL A 246 9.55 8.76 12.48
CA VAL A 246 8.74 7.61 12.08
C VAL A 246 7.31 7.75 12.58
N SER A 247 7.10 8.07 13.85
CA SER A 247 5.77 8.17 14.45
C SER A 247 4.96 9.30 13.85
N ARG A 248 5.56 10.50 13.68
CA ARG A 248 4.84 11.62 13.06
C ARG A 248 4.45 11.29 11.62
N TRP A 249 5.40 10.78 10.85
CA TRP A 249 5.12 10.44 9.47
C TRP A 249 4.08 9.33 9.35
N THR A 250 4.19 8.29 10.18
CA THR A 250 3.28 7.15 10.15
C THR A 250 1.87 7.57 10.56
N TRP A 251 1.74 8.36 11.62
CA TRP A 251 0.44 8.83 12.09
C TRP A 251 -0.25 9.77 11.10
N ASP A 252 0.50 10.61 10.39
CA ASP A 252 -0.08 11.59 9.48
C ASP A 252 -0.29 11.04 8.05
N PHE A 253 0.60 10.18 7.56
CA PHE A 253 0.69 9.80 6.14
C PHE A 253 0.52 8.31 5.84
N TYR A 254 0.69 7.41 6.81
CA TYR A 254 0.59 5.99 6.51
C TYR A 254 -0.87 5.56 6.38
N THR A 255 -1.23 5.01 5.22
CA THR A 255 -2.56 4.44 4.92
C THR A 255 -2.44 3.02 4.38
N GLY A 256 -1.31 2.34 4.65
CA GLY A 256 -1.08 0.98 4.20
C GLY A 256 -2.16 0.07 4.75
N ASN A 257 -2.81 -0.66 3.85
CA ASN A 257 -3.80 -1.66 4.16
C ASN A 257 -3.22 -3.02 3.79
N SER A 258 -3.22 -3.97 4.73
CA SER A 258 -2.75 -5.35 4.53
C SER A 258 -3.53 -6.12 3.45
N ARG A 259 -4.61 -5.55 2.90
CA ARG A 259 -5.44 -6.15 1.85
C ARG A 259 -4.74 -6.38 0.51
N CYS A 260 -3.64 -5.69 0.19
CA CYS A 260 -2.94 -5.88 -1.08
C CYS A 260 -1.55 -6.51 -0.90
N HIS A 261 -1.49 -7.86 -0.84
CA HIS A 261 -0.25 -8.63 -0.86
C HIS A 261 0.48 -8.53 -2.21
N ARG A 262 1.21 -7.44 -2.43
CA ARG A 262 2.13 -7.29 -3.57
C ARG A 262 3.41 -8.09 -3.30
N GLY A 263 3.97 -8.73 -4.32
CA GLY A 263 5.14 -9.62 -4.14
C GLY A 263 4.81 -11.01 -3.61
N ALA A 264 3.55 -11.47 -3.72
CA ALA A 264 3.09 -12.77 -3.23
C ALA A 264 3.86 -14.00 -3.76
N MET A 265 4.67 -13.84 -4.81
CA MET A 265 5.50 -14.89 -5.40
C MET A 265 6.96 -14.85 -4.95
N GLN A 266 7.40 -13.80 -4.23
CA GLN A 266 8.79 -13.60 -3.79
C GLN A 266 9.84 -13.91 -4.89
N LEU A 267 9.54 -13.51 -6.13
CA LEU A 267 10.39 -13.80 -7.28
C LEU A 267 11.77 -13.13 -7.14
N ASP A 268 12.80 -13.85 -7.57
CA ASP A 268 14.19 -13.39 -7.52
C ASP A 268 14.35 -12.03 -8.23
N LYS A 269 15.09 -11.11 -7.59
CA LYS A 269 15.38 -9.77 -8.09
C LYS A 269 16.28 -9.80 -9.34
N SER A 270 17.00 -10.90 -9.58
CA SER A 270 17.83 -11.09 -10.78
C SER A 270 17.02 -11.20 -12.08
N ILE A 271 15.76 -11.62 -11.99
CA ILE A 271 14.86 -11.79 -13.14
C ILE A 271 14.39 -10.41 -13.62
N PRO A 272 14.43 -10.14 -14.95
CA PRO A 272 13.88 -8.93 -15.55
C PRO A 272 12.46 -8.60 -15.08
N LEU A 273 12.15 -7.30 -15.00
CA LEU A 273 10.90 -6.82 -14.43
C LEU A 273 9.67 -7.29 -15.22
N ASP A 274 9.77 -7.30 -16.54
CA ASP A 274 8.72 -7.73 -17.47
C ASP A 274 8.38 -9.22 -17.29
N GLU A 275 9.39 -10.05 -17.09
CA GLU A 275 9.20 -11.48 -16.87
C GLU A 275 8.56 -11.77 -15.51
N ARG A 276 8.99 -11.06 -14.45
CA ARG A 276 8.32 -11.14 -13.14
C ARG A 276 6.88 -10.69 -13.19
N GLN A 277 6.57 -9.64 -13.94
CA GLN A 277 5.19 -9.18 -14.15
C GLN A 277 4.35 -10.23 -14.89
N ARG A 278 4.92 -10.89 -15.90
CA ARG A 278 4.26 -11.98 -16.65
C ARG A 278 3.95 -13.18 -15.74
N MET A 279 4.90 -13.62 -14.93
CA MET A 279 4.70 -14.69 -13.95
C MET A 279 3.63 -14.34 -12.92
N ALA A 280 3.64 -13.11 -12.39
CA ALA A 280 2.63 -12.62 -11.45
C ALA A 280 1.23 -12.55 -12.08
N ALA A 281 1.13 -12.14 -13.34
CA ALA A 281 -0.11 -12.13 -14.10
C ALA A 281 -0.67 -13.54 -14.30
N SER A 282 0.20 -14.50 -14.67
CA SER A 282 -0.18 -15.92 -14.85
C SER A 282 -0.73 -16.52 -13.56
N ARG A 283 -0.05 -16.34 -12.41
CA ARG A 283 -0.56 -16.77 -11.10
C ARG A 283 -1.91 -16.16 -10.77
N THR A 284 -2.07 -14.84 -10.98
CA THR A 284 -3.32 -14.13 -10.68
C THR A 284 -4.45 -14.64 -11.56
N HIS A 285 -4.18 -14.94 -12.82
CA HIS A 285 -5.15 -15.53 -13.74
C HIS A 285 -5.55 -16.94 -13.29
N GLY A 286 -4.58 -17.80 -12.96
CA GLY A 286 -4.82 -19.14 -12.44
C GLY A 286 -5.66 -19.14 -11.15
N LYS A 287 -5.35 -18.24 -10.21
CA LYS A 287 -6.15 -18.10 -8.98
C LYS A 287 -7.59 -17.66 -9.27
N ARG A 288 -7.79 -16.69 -10.15
CA ARG A 288 -9.14 -16.27 -10.59
C ARG A 288 -9.89 -17.41 -11.28
N GLN A 289 -9.20 -18.21 -12.08
CA GLN A 289 -9.78 -19.38 -12.75
C GLN A 289 -10.21 -20.42 -11.72
N GLN A 290 -9.36 -20.71 -10.73
CA GLN A 290 -9.68 -21.62 -9.64
C GLN A 290 -10.87 -21.12 -8.80
N ASP A 291 -10.86 -19.86 -8.36
CA ASP A 291 -11.98 -19.28 -7.58
C ASP A 291 -13.30 -19.32 -8.37
N THR A 292 -13.25 -19.04 -9.68
CA THR A 292 -14.41 -19.13 -10.57
C THR A 292 -14.89 -20.58 -10.67
N SER A 293 -13.98 -21.53 -10.88
CA SER A 293 -14.32 -22.95 -10.96
C SER A 293 -14.95 -23.45 -9.65
N SER A 294 -14.41 -23.07 -8.49
CA SER A 294 -14.94 -23.44 -7.17
C SER A 294 -16.33 -22.88 -6.94
N ARG A 295 -16.59 -21.61 -7.32
CA ARG A 295 -17.93 -21.00 -7.25
C ARG A 295 -18.95 -21.75 -8.10
N ILE A 296 -18.54 -22.16 -9.31
CA ILE A 296 -19.39 -22.94 -10.22
C ILE A 296 -19.69 -24.31 -9.61
N ARG A 297 -18.69 -25.04 -9.10
CA ARG A 297 -18.89 -26.36 -8.44
C ARG A 297 -19.87 -26.26 -7.27
N VAL A 298 -19.68 -25.28 -6.39
CA VAL A 298 -20.59 -25.05 -5.24
C VAL A 298 -22.01 -24.75 -5.70
N ALA A 299 -22.19 -23.97 -6.77
CA ALA A 299 -23.52 -23.67 -7.29
C ALA A 299 -24.17 -24.87 -7.98
N VAL A 300 -23.40 -25.70 -8.69
CA VAL A 300 -23.88 -26.95 -9.27
C VAL A 300 -24.37 -27.89 -8.16
N ARG A 301 -23.57 -28.13 -7.11
CA ARG A 301 -23.98 -28.96 -5.98
C ARG A 301 -25.26 -28.47 -5.32
N LYS A 302 -25.38 -27.16 -5.07
CA LYS A 302 -26.60 -26.57 -4.52
C LYS A 302 -27.83 -26.79 -5.40
N LEU A 303 -27.68 -26.73 -6.73
CA LEU A 303 -28.78 -27.00 -7.66
C LEU A 303 -29.16 -28.48 -7.67
N THR A 304 -28.17 -29.37 -7.60
CA THR A 304 -28.37 -30.82 -7.53
C THR A 304 -29.07 -31.24 -6.24
N GLU A 305 -28.64 -30.71 -5.09
CA GLU A 305 -29.28 -30.92 -3.78
C GLU A 305 -30.73 -30.42 -3.76
N ALA A 306 -31.01 -29.31 -4.44
CA ALA A 306 -32.36 -28.76 -4.58
C ALA A 306 -33.23 -29.52 -5.60
N GLY A 307 -32.70 -30.55 -6.27
CA GLY A 307 -33.40 -31.30 -7.33
C GLY A 307 -33.71 -30.47 -8.58
N ALA A 308 -33.08 -29.30 -8.74
CA ALA A 308 -33.30 -28.39 -9.84
C ALA A 308 -32.40 -28.74 -11.03
N ARG A 309 -32.87 -28.46 -12.25
CA ARG A 309 -32.05 -28.67 -13.46
C ARG A 309 -30.84 -27.73 -13.48
N VAL A 310 -29.65 -28.30 -13.56
CA VAL A 310 -28.38 -27.57 -13.70
C VAL A 310 -28.31 -26.93 -15.09
N THR A 311 -28.77 -25.69 -15.18
CA THR A 311 -28.70 -24.88 -16.39
C THR A 311 -27.75 -23.70 -16.19
N LEU A 312 -27.17 -23.19 -17.29
CA LEU A 312 -26.26 -22.02 -17.23
C LEU A 312 -26.94 -20.79 -16.59
N VAL A 313 -28.25 -20.64 -16.78
CA VAL A 313 -29.05 -19.54 -16.21
C VAL A 313 -29.21 -19.71 -14.70
N ALA A 314 -29.49 -20.93 -14.24
CA ALA A 314 -29.60 -21.24 -12.81
C ALA A 314 -28.27 -21.02 -12.08
N ILE A 315 -27.15 -21.45 -12.68
CA ILE A 315 -25.81 -21.22 -12.11
C ILE A 315 -25.48 -19.72 -12.06
N ALA A 316 -25.83 -18.96 -13.10
CA ALA A 316 -25.62 -17.50 -13.13
C ALA A 316 -26.40 -16.79 -12.02
N GLY A 317 -27.64 -17.21 -11.76
CA GLY A 317 -28.48 -16.70 -10.69
C GLY A 317 -27.87 -16.88 -9.30
N ILE A 318 -27.15 -17.99 -9.07
CA ILE A 318 -26.50 -18.29 -7.78
C ILE A 318 -25.11 -17.65 -7.67
N THR A 319 -24.32 -17.66 -8.74
CA THR A 319 -22.89 -17.32 -8.67
C THR A 319 -22.59 -15.85 -8.96
N SER A 320 -23.55 -15.00 -9.31
CA SER A 320 -23.29 -13.62 -9.76
C SER A 320 -22.24 -13.53 -10.90
N LEU A 321 -22.09 -14.61 -11.67
CA LEU A 321 -21.21 -14.70 -12.83
C LEU A 321 -22.05 -14.60 -14.10
N SER A 322 -21.48 -14.02 -15.16
CA SER A 322 -22.17 -13.93 -16.44
C SER A 322 -22.34 -15.31 -17.08
N ARG A 323 -23.42 -15.50 -17.84
CA ARG A 323 -23.66 -16.73 -18.61
C ARG A 323 -22.50 -17.05 -19.57
N GLN A 324 -21.88 -16.04 -20.17
CA GLN A 324 -20.74 -16.21 -21.09
C GLN A 324 -19.50 -16.72 -20.35
N THR A 325 -19.26 -16.24 -19.13
CA THR A 325 -18.18 -16.74 -18.28
C THR A 325 -18.40 -18.20 -17.94
N ILE A 326 -19.61 -18.56 -17.49
CA ILE A 326 -19.95 -19.95 -17.11
C ILE A 326 -19.82 -20.90 -18.30
N ALA A 327 -20.22 -20.47 -19.51
CA ALA A 327 -20.09 -21.26 -20.72
C ALA A 327 -18.63 -21.66 -21.05
N ARG A 328 -17.65 -20.86 -20.63
CA ARG A 328 -16.21 -21.18 -20.80
C ARG A 328 -15.72 -22.27 -19.84
N TYR A 329 -16.46 -22.55 -18.77
CA TYR A 329 -16.13 -23.57 -17.75
C TYR A 329 -17.05 -24.81 -17.87
N ARG A 330 -17.46 -25.15 -19.09
CA ARG A 330 -18.38 -26.27 -19.34
C ARG A 330 -17.83 -27.61 -18.86
N SER A 331 -16.54 -27.87 -19.07
CA SER A 331 -15.88 -29.10 -18.58
C SER A 331 -16.01 -29.27 -17.06
N VAL A 332 -15.89 -28.19 -16.29
CA VAL A 332 -16.02 -28.22 -14.82
C VAL A 332 -17.46 -28.56 -14.39
N ILE A 333 -18.46 -28.16 -15.17
CA ILE A 333 -19.87 -28.48 -14.92
C ILE A 333 -20.13 -29.96 -15.24
N ASP A 334 -19.60 -30.44 -16.36
CA ASP A 334 -19.78 -31.81 -16.81
C ASP A 334 -19.09 -32.82 -15.87
N GLU A 335 -17.91 -32.48 -15.34
CA GLU A 335 -17.20 -33.25 -14.30
C GLU A 335 -18.06 -33.43 -13.03
N GLU A 336 -18.55 -32.34 -12.42
CA GLU A 336 -19.35 -32.43 -11.19
C GLU A 336 -20.70 -33.13 -11.39
N ASN A 337 -21.30 -33.00 -12.58
CA ASN A 337 -22.52 -33.74 -12.91
C ASN A 337 -22.27 -35.25 -13.06
N SER A 338 -21.08 -35.65 -13.50
CA SER A 338 -20.69 -37.06 -13.66
C SER A 338 -20.42 -37.71 -12.31
N ASP A 339 -19.79 -36.99 -11.38
CA ASP A 339 -19.52 -37.46 -10.02
C ASP A 339 -20.81 -37.67 -9.20
N GLY A 340 -21.84 -36.84 -9.41
CA GLY A 340 -23.16 -37.01 -8.79
C GLY A 340 -23.95 -38.23 -9.28
N ASN A 341 -23.58 -38.82 -10.41
CA ASN A 341 -24.28 -39.96 -11.02
C ASN A 341 -23.59 -41.31 -10.76
N THR A 342 -22.48 -41.32 -10.02
CA THR A 342 -21.73 -42.53 -9.64
C THR A 342 -22.07 -42.96 -8.21
N VAL A 343 -23.37 -43.13 -7.92
CA VAL A 343 -23.81 -43.91 -6.75
C VAL A 343 -24.16 -45.29 -7.26
N THR A 344 -23.17 -46.18 -7.33
CA THR A 344 -23.44 -47.61 -7.52
C THR A 344 -24.19 -48.09 -6.28
N PRO A 345 -25.47 -48.51 -6.37
CA PRO A 345 -26.13 -49.07 -5.21
C PRO A 345 -25.42 -50.38 -4.84
N LEU A 346 -24.97 -50.49 -3.60
CA LEU A 346 -24.53 -51.77 -3.05
C LEU A 346 -25.72 -52.73 -3.19
N ARG A 347 -25.56 -53.74 -4.04
CA ARG A 347 -26.57 -54.76 -4.30
C ARG A 347 -26.99 -55.39 -2.97
N SER A 348 -28.18 -55.05 -2.49
CA SER A 348 -28.82 -55.77 -1.39
C SER A 348 -29.01 -57.22 -1.85
N GLU A 349 -28.38 -58.17 -1.17
CA GLU A 349 -28.63 -59.59 -1.37
C GLU A 349 -30.10 -59.88 -1.04
N SER A 350 -30.93 -59.97 -2.08
CA SER A 350 -32.26 -60.55 -1.98
C SER A 350 -32.10 -62.06 -1.89
N ALA A 351 -32.50 -62.61 -0.75
CA ALA A 351 -32.67 -64.04 -0.54
C ALA A 351 -33.57 -64.66 -1.64
N GLY A 352 -33.14 -65.82 -2.14
CA GLY A 352 -33.95 -66.74 -2.93
C GLY A 352 -33.59 -66.79 -4.41
N GLU A 353 -32.85 -67.83 -4.82
CA GLU A 353 -33.40 -68.95 -5.61
C GLU A 353 -32.32 -70.03 -5.78
N THR A 354 -32.47 -71.16 -5.10
CA THR A 354 -31.62 -72.34 -5.27
C THR A 354 -31.88 -72.97 -6.64
N LYS A 355 -30.96 -72.79 -7.58
CA LYS A 355 -30.89 -73.63 -8.78
C LYS A 355 -29.83 -74.72 -8.60
N ASN A 356 -30.34 -75.90 -8.29
CA ASN A 356 -29.59 -77.14 -8.27
C ASN A 356 -29.42 -77.63 -9.71
N VAL A 357 -28.18 -77.67 -10.22
CA VAL A 357 -27.86 -78.40 -11.46
C VAL A 357 -26.52 -79.12 -11.29
N ASN A 358 -26.60 -80.42 -11.56
CA ASN A 358 -25.60 -81.44 -11.29
C ASN A 358 -25.08 -81.96 -12.63
N TYR A 359 -23.82 -81.69 -12.97
CA TYR A 359 -23.06 -82.51 -13.92
C TYR A 359 -21.58 -82.50 -13.53
N GLY A 360 -21.05 -83.69 -13.30
CA GLY A 360 -19.66 -83.91 -12.92
C GLY A 360 -18.70 -84.07 -14.10
N VAL A 361 -17.49 -84.45 -13.69
CA VAL A 361 -16.44 -85.15 -14.48
C VAL A 361 -15.61 -84.26 -15.41
N HIS A 362 -14.45 -83.81 -14.92
CA HIS A 362 -13.17 -84.42 -15.28
C HIS A 362 -12.10 -84.09 -14.23
N GLN A 363 -11.64 -85.15 -13.57
CA GLN A 363 -10.47 -85.19 -12.70
C GLN A 363 -9.20 -85.07 -13.55
N ILE A 364 -8.21 -84.31 -13.06
CA ILE A 364 -6.80 -84.57 -13.36
C ILE A 364 -6.09 -84.72 -12.01
N THR A 365 -5.62 -85.93 -11.76
CA THR A 365 -4.92 -86.36 -10.55
C THR A 365 -3.41 -86.21 -10.73
N ALA A 366 -2.80 -85.49 -9.78
CA ALA A 366 -1.50 -85.63 -9.05
C ALA A 366 -0.31 -86.42 -9.65
N PRO A 367 0.93 -86.11 -9.21
CA PRO A 367 1.46 -86.72 -7.97
C PRO A 367 2.42 -85.75 -7.21
N ALA A 368 2.93 -85.97 -6.00
CA ALA A 368 2.84 -87.04 -5.01
C ALA A 368 3.35 -86.48 -3.65
N PHE A 369 2.73 -86.92 -2.55
CA PHE A 369 3.33 -87.43 -1.30
C PHE A 369 4.43 -86.61 -0.58
N CYS A 370 4.46 -86.44 0.74
CA CYS A 370 4.12 -87.38 1.79
C CYS A 370 4.18 -86.68 3.17
N LEU A 371 3.10 -86.80 3.97
CA LEU A 371 3.04 -87.23 5.39
C LEU A 371 4.07 -86.64 6.41
N VAL A 372 3.74 -86.26 7.66
CA VAL A 372 2.97 -86.96 8.70
C VAL A 372 2.56 -85.96 9.81
N SER A 373 1.31 -86.12 10.26
CA SER A 373 0.67 -86.00 11.59
C SER A 373 1.31 -85.24 12.78
N VAL A 374 0.52 -84.28 13.28
CA VAL A 374 -0.05 -84.13 14.65
C VAL A 374 0.70 -84.76 15.84
N THR A 375 1.04 -83.92 16.83
CA THR A 375 0.87 -84.22 18.26
C THR A 375 0.59 -82.95 19.08
N SER A 376 -0.01 -83.16 20.24
CA SER A 376 -0.74 -82.27 21.12
C SER A 376 -0.07 -82.07 22.49
N VAL A 377 -0.18 -80.86 23.09
CA VAL A 377 -0.32 -80.56 24.55
C VAL A 377 0.96 -80.80 25.42
N PRO A 378 1.23 -80.21 26.63
CA PRO A 378 0.47 -79.34 27.57
C PRO A 378 1.20 -78.07 28.09
N ALA A 379 0.57 -77.46 29.11
CA ALA A 379 0.82 -76.25 29.90
C ALA A 379 2.06 -76.18 30.83
N ASP A 380 2.23 -74.95 31.36
CA ASP A 380 2.86 -74.48 32.62
C ASP A 380 4.40 -74.40 32.79
N SER A 381 4.95 -73.17 32.88
CA SER A 381 5.32 -72.49 34.16
C SER A 381 6.48 -71.45 34.06
N VAL A 382 6.15 -70.21 34.49
CA VAL A 382 6.86 -69.24 35.37
C VAL A 382 8.34 -68.84 35.13
N SER A 383 8.55 -67.52 34.97
CA SER A 383 9.62 -66.64 35.54
C SER A 383 9.67 -65.34 34.71
N GLY A 384 9.59 -64.09 35.16
CA GLY A 384 9.78 -63.43 36.45
C GLY A 384 10.46 -62.06 36.18
N LYS A 385 9.99 -60.98 36.85
CA LYS A 385 10.52 -59.59 36.91
C LYS A 385 10.29 -58.70 35.67
N GLY A 386 9.84 -57.44 35.76
CA GLY A 386 9.50 -56.62 36.92
C GLY A 386 9.40 -55.13 36.55
N VAL A 387 8.31 -54.51 37.03
CA VAL A 387 8.19 -53.15 37.58
C VAL A 387 8.12 -51.94 36.62
N ASN A 388 6.87 -51.46 36.48
CA ASN A 388 6.43 -50.08 36.21
C ASN A 388 6.81 -49.13 37.36
N ALA A 389 6.96 -47.85 37.06
CA ALA A 389 6.42 -46.79 37.93
C ALA A 389 6.30 -45.45 37.16
N ASP A 390 5.13 -44.84 37.30
CA ASP A 390 4.79 -43.44 37.02
C ASP A 390 5.68 -42.46 37.81
N PRO A 391 5.51 -41.14 37.62
CA PRO A 391 4.74 -40.45 38.66
C PRO A 391 3.86 -39.27 38.18
N GLU A 392 2.76 -39.09 38.91
CA GLU A 392 2.06 -37.82 39.08
C GLU A 392 2.58 -37.04 40.30
N ASP A 393 2.45 -35.71 40.18
CA ASP A 393 1.98 -34.71 41.17
C ASP A 393 2.87 -34.00 42.21
N LEU A 394 2.59 -32.67 42.26
CA LEU A 394 2.61 -31.71 43.39
C LEU A 394 3.98 -31.43 44.05
N SER A 395 4.37 -30.24 44.52
CA SER A 395 3.73 -28.96 44.88
C SER A 395 4.88 -28.03 45.38
N GLY A 396 4.62 -26.75 45.62
CA GLY A 396 5.33 -26.03 46.69
C GLY A 396 5.89 -24.64 46.35
N GLU A 397 5.15 -23.61 46.76
CA GLU A 397 5.60 -22.24 46.97
C GLU A 397 6.59 -22.14 48.16
N SER A 398 7.48 -21.15 48.16
CA SER A 398 7.54 -20.07 49.18
C SER A 398 8.87 -19.28 49.18
N GLU A 399 8.71 -18.02 49.60
CA GLU A 399 9.65 -16.89 49.72
C GLU A 399 10.94 -17.12 50.54
N SER A 400 11.98 -16.30 50.29
CA SER A 400 12.39 -15.21 51.21
C SER A 400 13.79 -14.58 50.90
N SER A 401 13.77 -13.24 50.83
CA SER A 401 14.70 -12.22 51.37
C SER A 401 16.25 -12.34 51.35
N ASP A 402 16.85 -11.24 50.87
CA ASP A 402 17.97 -10.44 51.43
C ASP A 402 19.35 -11.04 51.75
N THR A 403 20.39 -10.49 51.08
CA THR A 403 21.47 -9.60 51.62
C THR A 403 22.84 -9.86 50.97
N SER A 404 23.37 -8.86 50.26
CA SER A 404 24.69 -8.23 50.46
C SER A 404 24.96 -7.19 49.37
#